data_AF-A0A0N7LQM9-F1
#
_entry.id   AF-A0A0N7LQM9-F1
#
_cell.length_a   1.000
_cell.length_b   1.000
_cell.length_c   1.000
_cell.angle_alpha   90.00
_cell.angle_beta   90.00
_cell.angle_gamma   90.00
#
_symmetry.space_group_name_H-M   'P 1'
#
loop_
_entity.id
_entity.type
_entity.pdbx_description
1 polymer ?
#
loop_
_entity_poly.entity_id
_entity_poly.type
_entity_poly.pdbx_seq_one_letter_code
_entity_poly.pdbx_strand_id
1 'polypeptide(L)'
;MNTSFTKIALIVPLFAMLAGCIPSPEELETAPVKVQTPKGEVTCQLYRPDRVIWDRATNFPATKMSVSEADAYCKQEGQRRLK
;
A
#
# COMPACT_ATOMS: atom_id res chain seq x y z
N MET A 1 -16.92 -37.88 33.53
CA MET A 1 -15.81 -37.52 32.64
C MET A 1 -15.55 -36.03 32.83
N ASN A 2 -14.87 -35.68 33.92
CA ASN A 2 -14.64 -34.29 34.31
C ASN A 2 -13.15 -34.03 34.22
N THR A 3 -12.71 -33.31 33.20
CA THR A 3 -11.56 -32.39 33.20
C THR A 3 -11.33 -31.92 31.76
N SER A 4 -10.91 -30.66 31.62
CA SER A 4 -10.29 -30.10 30.40
C SER A 4 -11.16 -29.28 29.42
N PHE A 5 -12.21 -28.58 29.85
CA PHE A 5 -12.75 -27.44 29.08
C PHE A 5 -12.38 -26.07 29.67
N THR A 6 -12.10 -25.99 30.97
CA THR A 6 -11.81 -24.72 31.67
C THR A 6 -10.47 -24.08 31.27
N LYS A 7 -9.48 -24.88 30.85
CA LYS A 7 -8.14 -24.37 30.48
C LYS A 7 -8.11 -23.65 29.12
N ILE A 8 -9.06 -23.94 28.23
CA ILE A 8 -9.12 -23.34 26.89
C ILE A 8 -9.69 -21.91 26.96
N ALA A 9 -10.56 -21.63 27.93
CA ALA A 9 -11.24 -20.33 28.05
C ALA A 9 -10.29 -19.16 28.39
N LEU A 10 -9.11 -19.43 28.95
CA LEU A 10 -8.15 -18.38 29.35
C LEU A 10 -7.18 -17.96 28.24
N ILE A 11 -7.09 -18.70 27.13
CA ILE A 11 -6.09 -18.45 26.07
C ILE A 11 -6.62 -17.51 24.98
N VAL A 12 -7.94 -17.50 24.76
CA VAL A 12 -8.63 -16.67 23.73
C VAL A 12 -8.42 -15.16 23.91
N PRO A 13 -8.52 -14.55 25.12
CA PRO A 13 -8.37 -13.10 25.25
C PRO A 13 -6.94 -12.60 24.99
N LEU A 14 -5.92 -13.46 25.12
CA LEU A 14 -4.53 -13.09 24.86
C LEU A 14 -4.24 -12.87 23.37
N PHE A 15 -4.91 -13.63 22.49
CA PHE A 15 -4.76 -13.47 21.03
C PHE A 15 -5.52 -12.25 20.48
N ALA A 16 -6.61 -11.82 21.12
CA ALA A 16 -7.37 -10.65 20.70
C ALA A 16 -6.56 -9.34 20.83
N MET A 17 -5.58 -9.28 21.74
CA MET A 17 -4.70 -8.11 21.91
C MET A 17 -3.62 -7.98 20.81
N LEU A 18 -3.41 -9.00 19.98
CA LEU A 18 -2.46 -8.96 18.86
C LEU A 18 -3.08 -8.40 17.57
N ALA A 19 -4.38 -8.07 17.56
CA ALA A 19 -4.99 -7.30 16.48
C ALA A 19 -4.50 -5.84 16.57
N GLY A 20 -3.30 -5.59 16.05
CA GLY A 20 -2.76 -4.23 15.94
C GLY A 20 -3.66 -3.34 15.09
N CYS A 21 -3.67 -2.02 15.38
CA CYS A 21 -4.33 -1.04 14.53
C CYS A 21 -3.68 -1.09 13.13
N ILE A 22 -4.44 -1.56 12.15
CA ILE A 22 -4.06 -1.46 10.73
C ILE A 22 -4.34 -0.02 10.33
N PRO A 23 -3.33 0.79 9.97
CA PRO A 23 -3.56 2.16 9.50
C PRO A 23 -4.47 2.13 8.28
N SER A 24 -5.33 3.13 8.15
CA SER A 24 -6.21 3.20 6.97
C SER A 24 -5.36 3.40 5.71
N PRO A 25 -5.83 2.96 4.52
CA PRO A 25 -5.09 3.18 3.28
C PRO A 25 -4.71 4.64 3.06
N GLU A 26 -5.59 5.59 3.43
CA GLU A 26 -5.31 7.02 3.30
C GLU A 26 -4.15 7.48 4.21
N GLU A 27 -3.99 6.90 5.40
CA GLU A 27 -2.88 7.20 6.31
C GLU A 27 -1.52 6.70 5.78
N LEU A 28 -1.54 5.83 4.78
CA LEU A 28 -0.34 5.31 4.11
C LEU A 28 -0.03 6.04 2.80
N GLU A 29 -0.92 6.92 2.35
CA GLU A 29 -0.83 7.64 1.10
C GLU A 29 -0.14 9.00 1.30
N THR A 30 0.75 9.35 0.37
CA THR A 30 1.30 10.71 0.28
C THR A 30 0.43 11.58 -0.62
N ALA A 31 0.69 12.89 -0.67
CA ALA A 31 0.03 13.74 -1.66
C ALA A 31 0.33 13.23 -3.09
N PRO A 32 -0.67 13.14 -3.98
CA PRO A 32 -0.46 12.71 -5.36
C PRO A 32 0.60 13.54 -6.07
N VAL A 33 1.44 12.88 -6.86
CA VAL A 33 2.54 13.54 -7.59
C VAL A 33 2.34 13.40 -9.08
N LYS A 34 2.73 14.42 -9.84
CA LYS A 34 2.68 14.39 -11.30
C LYS A 34 4.07 14.09 -11.85
N VAL A 35 4.16 13.08 -12.70
CA VAL A 35 5.39 12.61 -13.33
C VAL A 35 5.26 12.79 -14.83
N GLN A 36 6.17 13.57 -15.43
CA GLN A 36 6.20 13.71 -16.89
C GLN A 36 6.92 12.53 -17.52
N THR A 37 6.21 11.86 -18.42
CA THR A 37 6.74 10.74 -19.20
C THR A 37 6.75 11.11 -20.69
N PRO A 38 7.50 10.39 -21.54
CA PRO A 38 7.45 10.60 -22.99
C PRO A 38 6.04 10.43 -23.60
N LYS A 39 5.14 9.71 -22.92
CA LYS A 39 3.78 9.41 -23.40
C LYS A 39 2.71 10.31 -22.77
N GLY A 40 3.10 11.21 -21.87
CA GLY A 40 2.22 12.18 -21.22
C GLY A 40 2.41 12.26 -19.71
N GLU A 41 1.62 13.10 -19.05
CA GLU A 41 1.60 13.23 -17.59
C GLU A 41 0.96 12.00 -16.94
N VAL A 42 1.59 11.48 -15.90
CA VAL A 42 1.04 10.43 -15.03
C VAL A 42 0.88 11.01 -13.63
N THR A 43 -0.32 10.91 -13.07
CA THR A 43 -0.56 11.20 -11.66
C THR A 43 -0.37 9.93 -10.86
N CYS A 44 0.59 9.94 -9.95
CA CYS A 44 0.98 8.81 -9.12
C CYS A 44 0.50 9.02 -7.68
N GLN A 45 -0.13 7.98 -7.14
CA GLN A 45 -0.28 7.81 -5.70
C GLN A 45 0.95 7.09 -5.19
N LEU A 46 1.81 7.80 -4.45
CA LEU A 46 2.94 7.18 -3.78
C LEU A 46 2.55 6.82 -2.35
N TYR A 47 2.98 5.64 -1.92
CA TYR A 47 2.86 5.17 -0.56
C TYR A 47 4.14 5.49 0.21
N ARG A 48 4.20 5.01 1.46
CA ARG A 48 5.38 5.17 2.30
C ARG A 48 6.66 4.65 1.64
N PRO A 49 7.82 5.24 2.00
CA PRO A 49 9.14 4.80 1.56
C PRO A 49 9.41 3.29 1.60
N ASP A 50 8.91 2.61 2.64
CA ASP A 50 9.07 1.17 2.84
C ASP A 50 8.12 0.31 1.98
N ARG A 51 7.24 0.91 1.18
CA ARG A 51 6.19 0.24 0.39
C ARG A 51 6.07 0.73 -1.05
N VAL A 52 7.17 1.15 -1.68
CA VAL A 52 7.18 1.61 -3.09
C VAL A 52 6.54 0.61 -4.06
N ILE A 53 6.55 -0.70 -3.76
CA ILE A 53 5.87 -1.71 -4.59
C ILE A 53 4.35 -1.47 -4.73
N TRP A 54 3.75 -0.67 -3.85
CA TRP A 54 2.33 -0.32 -3.86
C TRP A 54 2.05 0.95 -4.66
N ASP A 55 3.07 1.70 -5.06
CA ASP A 55 2.92 2.93 -5.84
C ASP A 55 2.21 2.63 -7.17
N ARG A 56 1.19 3.45 -7.46
CA ARG A 56 0.25 3.21 -8.55
C ARG A 56 -0.16 4.50 -9.24
N ALA A 57 -0.52 4.41 -10.52
CA ALA A 57 -1.08 5.52 -11.26
C ALA A 57 -2.58 5.68 -10.93
N THR A 58 -2.99 6.90 -10.61
CA THR A 58 -4.41 7.27 -10.43
C THR A 58 -4.99 7.94 -11.67
N ASN A 59 -4.13 8.54 -12.50
CA ASN A 59 -4.50 9.09 -13.80
C ASN A 59 -3.32 8.98 -14.78
N PHE A 60 -3.60 8.60 -16.02
CA PHE A 60 -2.61 8.48 -17.10
C PHE A 60 -3.31 8.46 -18.47
N PRO A 61 -2.61 8.78 -19.57
CA PRO A 61 -3.19 8.72 -20.91
C PRO A 61 -3.35 7.27 -21.38
N ALA A 62 -4.52 6.68 -21.10
CA ALA A 62 -4.83 5.27 -21.40
C ALA A 62 -4.75 4.89 -22.89
N THR A 63 -4.82 5.87 -23.79
CA THR A 63 -4.62 5.65 -25.24
C THR A 63 -3.15 5.53 -25.64
N LYS A 64 -2.21 5.90 -24.76
CA LYS A 64 -0.77 5.97 -25.04
C LYS A 64 0.07 4.99 -24.22
N MET A 65 -0.42 4.52 -23.08
CA MET A 65 0.27 3.58 -22.20
C MET A 65 -0.70 2.65 -21.48
N SER A 66 -0.21 1.48 -21.06
CA SER A 66 -0.96 0.56 -20.20
C SER A 66 -0.92 1.01 -18.74
N VAL A 67 -1.85 0.48 -17.92
CA VAL A 67 -1.81 0.64 -16.45
C VAL A 67 -0.45 0.20 -15.89
N SER A 68 0.03 -0.97 -16.32
CA SER A 68 1.30 -1.52 -15.83
C SER A 68 2.51 -0.65 -16.16
N GLU A 69 2.50 0.00 -17.32
CA GLU A 69 3.54 0.95 -17.72
C GLU A 69 3.46 2.23 -16.87
N ALA A 70 2.27 2.76 -16.65
CA ALA A 70 2.05 3.93 -15.79
C ALA A 70 2.49 3.65 -14.33
N ASP A 71 2.13 2.49 -13.78
CA ASP A 71 2.54 2.06 -12.44
C ASP A 71 4.06 1.92 -12.33
N ALA A 72 4.75 1.49 -13.39
CA ALA A 72 6.21 1.40 -13.40
C ALA A 72 6.86 2.78 -13.23
N TYR A 73 6.32 3.84 -13.86
CA TYR A 73 6.78 5.21 -13.64
C TYR A 73 6.53 5.66 -12.20
N CYS A 74 5.38 5.32 -11.61
CA CYS A 74 5.09 5.67 -10.23
C CYS A 74 6.04 5.00 -9.24
N LYS A 75 6.33 3.71 -9.44
CA LYS A 75 7.34 2.98 -8.64
C LYS A 75 8.73 3.55 -8.81
N GLN A 76 9.10 3.94 -10.03
CA GLN A 76 10.39 4.57 -10.28
C GLN A 76 10.52 5.92 -9.54
N GLU A 77 9.46 6.73 -9.53
CA GLU A 77 9.44 7.98 -8.79
C GLU A 77 9.50 7.75 -7.27
N GLY A 78 8.77 6.75 -6.76
CA GLY A 78 8.88 6.30 -5.37
C GLY A 78 10.32 5.93 -5.01
N GLN A 79 10.97 5.09 -5.81
CA GLN A 79 12.38 4.71 -5.63
C GLN A 79 13.33 5.91 -5.71
N ARG A 80 13.07 6.88 -6.59
CA ARG A 80 13.90 8.08 -6.74
C ARG A 80 13.90 8.93 -5.47
N ARG A 81 12.76 9.03 -4.78
CA ARG A 81 12.61 9.82 -3.55
C ARG A 81 13.21 9.18 -2.30
N LEU A 82 13.56 7.90 -2.37
CA LEU A 82 14.28 7.19 -1.30
C LEU A 82 15.77 7.52 -1.23
N LYS A 83 16.34 8.04 -2.33
CA LYS A 83 17.75 8.37 -2.45
C LYS A 83 17.98 9.83 -2.09
#